data_AF-A0A951ZLJ4-F1
#
_entry.id   AF-A0A951ZLJ4-F1
#
_cell.length_a   1.000
_cell.length_b   1.000
_cell.length_c   1.000
_cell.angle_alpha   90.00
_cell.angle_beta   90.00
_cell.angle_gamma   90.00
#
_symmetry.space_group_name_H-M   'P 1'
#
loop_
_entity.id
_entity.type
_entity.pdbx_description
1 polymer ?
#
loop_
_entity_poly.entity_id
_entity_poly.type
_entity_poly.pdbx_seq_one_letter_code
_entity_poly.pdbx_strand_id
1 'polypeptide(L)' 'MPAISEGQVADLTLFQPNETWTYDASSNRSLSHNTPFDGYRFTGKPLGVICKSQIHLS' A
#
# COMPACT_ATOMS: atom_id res chain seq x y z
N MET A 1 -8.99 -14.66 11.83
CA MET A 1 -8.39 -14.38 10.52
C MET A 1 -9.16 -13.24 9.88
N PRO A 2 -8.52 -12.30 9.19
CA PRO A 2 -9.24 -11.29 8.41
C PRO A 2 -10.08 -11.98 7.33
N ALA A 3 -11.34 -11.57 7.16
CA ALA A 3 -12.28 -12.13 6.20
C ALA A 3 -13.06 -10.99 5.55
N ILE A 4 -13.30 -11.10 4.24
CA ILE A 4 -14.10 -10.11 3.50
C ILE A 4 -15.53 -10.63 3.49
N SER A 5 -16.36 -10.09 4.38
CA SER A 5 -17.75 -10.50 4.55
C SER A 5 -18.57 -9.36 5.12
N GLU A 6 -19.86 -9.36 4.84
CA GLU A 6 -20.78 -8.35 5.37
C GLU A 6 -20.76 -8.34 6.91
N GLY A 7 -20.83 -7.15 7.50
CA GLY A 7 -20.81 -6.96 8.95
C GLY A 7 -19.43 -7.06 9.62
N GLN A 8 -18.36 -7.36 8.88
CA GLN A 8 -16.99 -7.34 9.40
C GLN A 8 -16.36 -5.94 9.32
N VAL A 9 -15.35 -5.71 10.16
CA VAL A 9 -14.54 -4.49 10.12
C VAL A 9 -13.82 -4.40 8.77
N ALA A 10 -13.84 -3.22 8.15
CA ALA A 10 -13.17 -3.01 6.87
C ALA A 10 -11.66 -2.85 7.09
N ASP A 11 -10.93 -3.94 6.87
CA ASP A 11 -9.47 -4.02 6.79
C ASP A 11 -9.09 -4.54 5.39
N LEU A 12 -9.00 -3.62 4.43
CA LEU A 12 -8.91 -3.92 3.00
C LEU A 12 -7.81 -3.08 2.35
N THR A 13 -7.13 -3.63 1.34
CA THR A 13 -6.15 -2.87 0.53
C THR A 13 -6.64 -2.82 -0.91
N LEU A 14 -6.73 -1.61 -1.48
CA LEU A 14 -6.99 -1.43 -2.90
C LEU A 14 -5.69 -1.61 -3.67
N PHE A 15 -5.61 -2.66 -4.47
CA PHE A 15 -4.38 -3.07 -5.17
C PHE A 15 -4.60 -3.16 -6.67
N GLN A 16 -3.76 -2.49 -7.45
CA GLN A 16 -3.72 -2.55 -8.91
C GLN A 16 -2.60 -3.49 -9.36
N PRO A 17 -2.89 -4.76 -9.72
CA PRO A 17 -1.88 -5.78 -9.98
C PRO A 17 -1.02 -5.52 -11.23
N ASN A 18 -1.56 -4.80 -12.21
CA ASN A 18 -0.92 -4.57 -13.51
C ASN A 18 -0.18 -3.24 -13.60
N GLU A 19 -0.23 -2.40 -12.57
CA GLU A 19 0.47 -1.11 -12.59
C GLU A 19 1.95 -1.30 -12.28
N THR A 20 2.81 -0.79 -13.15
CA THR A 20 4.25 -0.66 -12.89
C THR A 20 4.55 0.74 -12.36
N TRP A 21 5.31 0.84 -11.28
CA TRP A 21 5.68 2.11 -10.67
C TRP A 21 7.12 2.08 -10.17
N THR A 22 7.78 3.23 -10.21
CA THR A 22 9.13 3.40 -9.68
C THR A 22 9.04 3.83 -8.23
N TYR A 23 9.71 3.11 -7.35
CA TYR A 23 9.81 3.48 -5.95
C TYR A 23 10.77 4.68 -5.79
N ASP A 24 10.27 5.69 -5.10
CA ASP A 24 11.01 6.91 -4.76
C ASP A 24 11.26 6.90 -3.25
N ALA A 25 12.52 6.80 -2.84
CA ALA A 25 12.86 6.79 -1.42
C ALA A 25 12.45 8.06 -0.67
N SER A 26 12.29 9.20 -1.36
CA SER A 26 11.81 10.45 -0.77
C SER A 26 10.34 10.40 -0.36
N SER A 27 9.56 9.50 -0.99
CA SER A 27 8.15 9.26 -0.64
C SER A 27 7.96 8.29 0.54
N ASN A 28 9.05 7.68 1.03
CA ASN A 28 8.99 6.75 2.14
C ASN A 28 8.70 7.48 3.47
N ARG A 29 7.80 6.92 4.28
CA ARG A 29 7.44 7.44 5.61
C ARG A 29 8.35 6.95 6.74
N SER A 30 9.33 6.09 6.45
CA SER A 30 10.31 5.57 7.39
C SER A 30 11.36 6.61 7.76
N LEU A 31 11.68 6.74 9.05
CA LEU A 31 12.63 7.74 9.55
C LEU A 31 14.07 7.52 9.07
N SER A 32 14.51 6.26 8.87
CA SER A 32 15.91 5.95 8.56
C SER A 32 16.26 6.11 7.08
N HIS A 33 15.26 6.12 6.20
CA HIS A 33 15.42 6.13 4.73
C HIS A 33 16.38 5.06 4.18
N ASN A 34 16.77 4.06 4.98
CA ASN A 34 17.76 3.05 4.60
C ASN A 34 17.10 1.95 3.77
N THR A 35 16.91 2.22 2.48
CA THR A 35 16.26 1.31 1.54
C THR A 35 17.15 1.06 0.31
N PRO A 36 17.36 -0.19 -0.10
CA PRO A 36 18.07 -0.50 -1.34
C PRO A 36 17.17 -0.34 -2.58
N PHE A 37 15.90 -0.01 -2.40
CA PHE A 37 14.89 -0.03 -3.48
C PHE A 37 14.70 1.32 -4.18
N ASP A 38 15.50 2.34 -3.87
CA ASP A 38 15.39 3.63 -4.54
C ASP A 38 15.58 3.50 -6.06
N GLY A 39 14.63 4.01 -6.83
CA GLY A 39 14.59 3.87 -8.30
C GLY A 39 14.17 2.47 -8.80
N TYR A 40 13.82 1.53 -7.91
CA TYR A 40 13.38 0.19 -8.29
C TYR A 40 11.98 0.22 -8.91
N ARG A 41 11.76 -0.57 -9.97
CA ARG A 41 10.46 -0.71 -10.63
C ARG A 41 9.69 -1.90 -10.08
N PHE A 42 8.61 -1.63 -9.34
CA PHE A 42 7.68 -2.64 -8.85
C PHE A 42 6.53 -2.84 -9.84
N THR A 43 5.98 -4.06 -9.83
CA THR A 43 4.72 -4.38 -10.52
C THR A 43 3.68 -4.73 -9.47
N GLY A 44 2.49 -4.14 -9.58
CA GLY A 44 1.49 -4.16 -8.54
C GLY A 44 1.62 -2.95 -7.62
N LYS A 45 0.62 -2.07 -7.61
CA LYS A 45 0.61 -0.87 -6.77
C LYS A 45 -0.54 -0.84 -5.78
N PRO A 46 -0.29 -0.63 -4.48
CA PRO A 46 -1.33 -0.31 -3.52
C PRO A 46 -1.78 1.15 -3.70
N LEU A 47 -3.04 1.36 -4.05
CA LEU A 47 -3.63 2.69 -4.23
C LEU A 47 -4.17 3.30 -2.93
N GLY A 48 -4.45 2.46 -1.94
CA GLY A 48 -4.97 2.89 -0.66
C GLY A 48 -5.30 1.71 0.23
N VAL A 49 -5.47 2.01 1.51
CA VAL A 49 -5.78 1.06 2.56
C VAL A 49 -6.98 1.57 3.34
N ILE A 50 -7.91 0.68 3.62
CA ILE A 50 -8.94 0.86 4.64
C ILE A 50 -8.48 0.04 5.83
N CYS A 51 -8.24 0.69 6.98
CA CYS A 51 -7.80 0.04 8.20
C CYS A 51 -8.73 0.46 9.34
N LYS A 52 -9.34 -0.52 10.02
CA LYS A 52 -10.34 -0.30 11.07
C LYS A 52 -11.47 0.64 10.62
N SER A 53 -11.92 0.45 9.38
CA SER A 53 -12.92 1.31 8.73
C SER A 53 -12.50 2.78 8.50
N GLN A 54 -11.21 3.10 8.61
CA GLN A 54 -10.65 4.41 8.25
C GLN A 54 -9.92 4.34 6.91
N ILE A 55 -10.19 5.31 6.04
CA ILE A 55 -9.62 5.35 4.69
C ILE A 55 -8.29 6.10 4.71
N HIS A 56 -7.25 5.47 4.20
CA HIS A 56 -5.94 6.06 3.93
C HIS A 56 -5.62 5.90 2.45
N LEU A 57 -5.49 7.01 1.73
CA LEU A 57 -5.14 7.03 0.32
C LEU A 57 -3.64 7.27 0.14
N SER A 58 -3.04 6.59 -0.84
CA SER A 58 -1.63 6.71 -1.24
C SER A 58 -1.35 7.99 -2.03
#